data_AF-A8UZ24-F1
#
_entry.id   AF-A8UZ24-F1
#
_cell.length_a   1.000
_cell.length_b   1.000
_cell.length_c   1.000
_cell.angle_alpha   90.00
_cell.angle_beta   90.00
_cell.angle_gamma   90.00
#
_symmetry.space_group_name_H-M   'P 1'
#
loop_
_entity.id
_entity.type
_entity.pdbx_description
1 polymer ?
#
loop_
_entity_poly.entity_id
_entity_poly.type
_entity_poly.pdbx_seq_one_letter_code
_entity_poly.pdbx_strand_id
1 'polypeptide(L)'
;MQILKKYILGFFLLILFGVSSFLIYLKLNPKKAPSNLIVGTGRIDGDLININTKYAGRIEKLYADESQKIKKGQLLAVLSSKEYKAQLDTINQQIKVKQKEIEAKKIELKILKESLPENVKKAKSSLEAIKLFFQSLRKYSIP
;
A
#
# COMPACT_ATOMS: atom_id res chain seq x y z
N MET A 1 9.96 64.52 76.54
CA MET A 1 8.77 63.90 75.89
C MET A 1 8.76 63.99 74.35
N GLN A 2 9.71 64.68 73.69
CA GLN A 2 9.72 64.79 72.21
C GLN A 2 10.42 63.63 71.48
N ILE A 3 11.48 63.06 72.07
CA ILE A 3 12.19 61.90 71.50
C ILE A 3 11.28 60.68 71.36
N LEU A 4 10.46 60.37 72.38
CA LEU A 4 9.54 59.23 72.34
C LEU A 4 8.47 59.38 71.23
N LYS A 5 7.95 60.61 71.03
CA LYS A 5 7.00 60.92 69.94
C LYS A 5 7.62 60.73 68.55
N LYS A 6 8.92 61.00 68.37
CA LYS A 6 9.64 60.81 67.10
C LYS A 6 9.81 59.32 66.75
N TYR A 7 10.09 58.47 67.74
CA TYR A 7 10.16 57.02 67.53
C TYR A 7 8.79 56.40 67.25
N ILE A 8 7.74 56.85 67.96
CA ILE A 8 6.36 56.42 67.69
C ILE A 8 5.94 56.81 66.27
N LEU A 9 6.27 58.03 65.83
CA LEU A 9 5.97 58.49 64.48
C LEU A 9 6.73 57.69 63.41
N GLY A 10 8.01 57.38 63.65
CA GLY A 10 8.81 56.53 62.76
C GLY A 10 8.28 55.10 62.67
N PHE A 11 7.89 54.50 63.79
CA PHE A 11 7.29 53.17 63.84
C PHE A 11 5.95 53.13 63.10
N PHE A 12 5.13 54.17 63.24
CA PHE A 12 3.87 54.30 62.53
C PHE A 12 4.07 54.40 61.01
N LEU A 13 5.05 55.19 60.55
CA LEU A 13 5.40 55.27 59.13
C LEU A 13 5.87 53.92 58.57
N LEU A 14 6.65 53.17 59.34
CA LEU A 14 7.18 51.87 58.94
C LEU A 14 6.06 50.82 58.82
N ILE A 15 5.11 50.82 59.76
CA ILE A 15 3.90 50.00 59.67
C ILE A 15 3.07 50.38 58.43
N LEU A 16 2.86 51.67 58.20
CA LEU A 16 2.08 52.16 57.05
C LEU A 16 2.71 51.69 55.73
N PHE A 17 4.04 51.77 55.61
CA PHE A 17 4.77 51.29 54.44
C PHE A 17 4.67 49.77 54.27
N GLY A 18 4.75 49.02 55.36
CA GLY A 18 4.59 47.56 55.35
C GLY A 18 3.20 47.13 54.89
N VAL A 19 2.15 47.75 55.43
CA VAL A 19 0.76 47.47 55.05
C VAL A 19 0.50 47.86 53.60
N SER A 20 0.99 49.02 53.15
CA SER A 20 0.83 49.46 51.77
C SER A 20 1.52 48.50 50.78
N SER A 21 2.73 48.04 51.11
CA SER A 21 3.46 47.06 50.28
C SER A 21 2.74 45.72 50.22
N PHE A 22 2.17 45.27 51.35
CA PHE A 22 1.40 44.03 51.43
C PHE A 22 0.11 44.08 50.59
N LEU A 23 -0.62 45.20 50.63
CA LEU A 23 -1.84 45.38 49.84
C LEU A 23 -1.56 45.46 48.33
N ILE A 24 -0.47 46.11 47.93
CA ILE A 24 -0.03 46.17 46.53
C ILE A 24 0.31 44.75 46.04
N TYR A 25 1.06 43.97 46.82
CA TYR A 25 1.41 42.59 46.49
C TYR A 25 0.17 41.70 46.25
N LEU A 26 -0.86 41.85 47.10
CA LEU A 26 -2.14 41.13 46.95
C LEU A 26 -2.90 41.52 45.67
N LYS A 27 -2.86 42.79 45.28
CA LYS A 27 -3.56 43.28 44.08
C LYS A 27 -2.85 42.89 42.78
N LEU A 28 -1.52 42.82 42.78
CA LEU A 28 -0.73 42.44 41.61
C LEU A 28 -0.68 40.92 41.37
N ASN A 29 -0.99 40.10 42.37
CA ASN A 29 -0.97 38.63 42.27
C ASN A 29 -2.35 38.01 42.53
N PRO A 30 -3.39 38.32 41.73
CA PRO A 30 -4.68 37.68 41.87
C PRO A 30 -4.54 36.18 41.57
N LYS A 31 -4.77 35.33 42.59
CA LYS A 31 -4.63 33.86 42.50
C LYS A 31 -5.67 33.17 41.61
N LYS A 32 -6.64 33.91 41.09
CA LYS A 32 -7.77 33.38 40.32
C LYS A 32 -7.97 34.25 39.08
N ALA A 33 -8.20 33.60 37.94
CA ALA A 33 -8.64 34.28 36.73
C ALA A 33 -9.95 35.04 37.00
N PRO A 34 -10.19 36.20 36.37
CA PRO A 34 -11.43 36.95 36.52
C PRO A 34 -12.64 36.05 36.23
N SER A 35 -13.75 36.25 36.94
CA SER A 35 -14.95 35.38 36.89
C SER A 35 -15.53 35.16 35.49
N ASN A 36 -15.17 36.02 34.53
CA ASN A 36 -15.68 36.02 33.16
C ASN A 36 -14.68 35.42 32.17
N LEU A 37 -13.57 34.83 32.64
CA LEU A 37 -12.48 34.35 31.82
C LEU A 37 -12.15 32.90 32.19
N ILE A 38 -12.53 31.98 31.31
CA ILE A 38 -12.23 30.55 31.44
C ILE A 38 -10.85 30.33 30.81
N VAL A 39 -9.85 30.05 31.63
CA VAL A 39 -8.51 29.66 31.16
C VAL A 39 -8.50 28.14 30.97
N GLY A 40 -8.61 27.70 29.72
CA GLY A 40 -8.51 26.29 29.34
C GLY A 40 -7.25 26.04 28.52
N THR A 41 -6.47 25.04 28.90
CA THR A 41 -5.38 24.54 28.06
C THR A 41 -5.92 23.51 27.08
N GLY A 42 -5.88 23.81 25.79
CA GLY A 42 -6.20 22.86 24.71
C GLY A 42 -4.94 22.22 24.14
N ARG A 43 -5.03 20.93 23.78
CA ARG A 43 -4.00 20.24 22.99
C ARG A 43 -4.58 19.95 21.61
N ILE A 44 -3.83 20.27 20.56
CA ILE A 44 -4.19 19.91 19.20
C ILE A 44 -3.51 18.57 18.91
N ASP A 45 -4.33 17.56 18.65
CA ASP A 45 -3.91 16.25 18.16
C ASP A 45 -4.24 16.13 16.67
N GLY A 46 -3.35 15.49 15.92
CA GLY A 46 -3.56 15.18 14.52
C GLY A 46 -3.21 13.73 14.24
N ASP A 47 -3.97 13.09 13.36
CA ASP A 47 -3.66 11.75 12.89
C ASP A 47 -2.45 11.83 11.95
N LEU A 48 -1.39 11.09 12.30
CA LEU A 48 -0.19 11.01 11.48
C LEU A 48 -0.30 9.80 10.54
N ILE A 49 -0.26 10.08 9.23
CA ILE A 49 -0.27 9.05 8.18
C ILE A 49 1.08 9.06 7.49
N ASN A 50 1.86 8.00 7.72
CA ASN A 50 3.14 7.79 7.05
C ASN A 50 2.93 7.01 5.76
N ILE A 51 3.48 7.53 4.66
CA ILE A 51 3.40 6.90 3.33
C ILE A 51 4.75 6.24 3.04
N ASN A 52 4.72 4.95 2.68
CA ASN A 52 5.92 4.21 2.32
C ASN A 52 5.69 3.43 1.02
N THR A 53 6.79 3.14 0.32
CA THR A 53 6.79 2.37 -0.91
C THR A 53 6.74 0.88 -0.59
N LYS A 54 5.81 0.14 -1.21
CA LYS A 54 5.72 -1.32 -1.05
C LYS A 54 6.91 -2.07 -1.65
N TYR A 55 7.48 -1.52 -2.71
CA TYR A 55 8.60 -2.12 -3.46
C TYR A 55 9.73 -1.12 -3.55
N ALA A 56 10.97 -1.64 -3.53
CA ALA A 56 12.15 -0.81 -3.73
C ALA A 56 12.17 -0.23 -5.16
N GLY A 57 12.50 1.06 -5.26
CA GLY A 57 12.57 1.75 -6.54
C GLY A 57 13.12 3.16 -6.37
N ARG A 58 13.48 3.79 -7.49
CA ARG A 58 13.88 5.19 -7.54
C ARG A 58 12.70 6.06 -7.96
N ILE A 59 12.56 7.24 -7.38
CA ILE A 59 11.53 8.20 -7.80
C ILE A 59 11.84 8.64 -9.24
N GLU A 60 10.93 8.33 -10.16
CA GLU A 60 10.98 8.81 -11.54
C GLU A 60 10.28 10.16 -11.67
N LYS A 61 9.13 10.31 -11.00
CA LYS A 61 8.36 11.56 -10.94
C LYS A 61 7.71 11.72 -9.57
N LEU A 62 7.69 12.95 -9.06
CA LEU A 62 6.98 13.35 -7.87
C LEU A 62 5.89 14.35 -8.27
N TYR A 63 4.65 14.12 -7.84
CA TYR A 63 3.47 14.92 -8.15
C TYR A 63 2.88 15.64 -6.93
N ALA A 64 3.43 15.35 -5.74
CA ALA A 64 2.96 15.91 -4.49
C ALA A 64 3.96 16.95 -3.99
N ASP A 65 3.44 18.13 -3.64
CA ASP A 65 4.21 19.21 -3.04
C ASP A 65 3.93 19.31 -1.53
N GLU A 66 4.83 20.01 -0.83
CA GLU A 66 4.65 20.32 0.59
C GLU A 66 3.35 21.11 0.83
N SER A 67 2.69 20.84 1.96
CA SER A 67 1.43 21.49 2.36
C SER A 67 0.25 21.30 1.40
N GLN A 68 0.35 20.42 0.40
CA GLN A 68 -0.76 20.10 -0.50
C GLN A 68 -1.76 19.14 0.15
N LYS A 69 -3.06 19.43 0.01
CA LYS A 69 -4.12 18.50 0.43
C LYS A 69 -4.19 17.33 -0.56
N ILE A 70 -4.06 16.11 -0.05
CA ILE A 70 -4.12 14.88 -0.84
C ILE A 70 -5.37 14.05 -0.50
N LYS A 71 -5.81 13.21 -1.45
CA LYS A 71 -6.92 12.25 -1.25
C LYS A 71 -6.42 10.82 -1.30
N LYS A 72 -7.14 9.90 -0.65
CA LYS A 72 -6.84 8.46 -0.72
C LYS A 72 -6.89 7.97 -2.17
N GLY A 73 -5.84 7.27 -2.60
CA GLY A 73 -5.71 6.77 -3.97
C GLY A 73 -5.16 7.78 -4.99
N GLN A 74 -4.85 9.01 -4.58
CA GLN A 74 -4.17 9.98 -5.43
C GLN A 74 -2.76 9.51 -5.77
N LEU A 75 -2.37 9.68 -7.04
CA LEU A 75 -1.00 9.41 -7.47
C LEU A 75 -0.06 10.50 -6.91
N LEU A 76 0.86 10.10 -6.04
CA LEU A 76 1.83 11.01 -5.42
C LEU A 76 3.21 10.94 -6.07
N ALA A 77 3.66 9.74 -6.45
CA ALA A 77 4.94 9.54 -7.11
C ALA A 77 4.89 8.33 -8.04
N VAL A 78 5.70 8.34 -9.08
CA VAL A 78 5.99 7.18 -9.94
C VAL A 78 7.39 6.69 -9.60
N LEU A 79 7.48 5.39 -9.30
CA LEU A 79 8.74 4.72 -9.02
C LEU A 79 9.19 3.95 -10.25
N SER A 80 10.49 3.99 -10.52
CA SER A 80 11.15 3.19 -11.54
C SER A 80 12.14 2.22 -10.92
N SER A 81 12.16 0.99 -11.44
CA SER A 81 13.21 0.01 -11.18
C SER A 81 13.57 -0.67 -12.50
N LYS A 82 14.87 -0.70 -12.80
CA LYS A 82 15.37 -1.38 -13.99
C LYS A 82 15.16 -2.89 -13.90
N GLU A 83 15.29 -3.45 -12.69
CA GLU A 83 15.10 -4.87 -12.43
C GLU A 83 13.64 -5.29 -12.69
N TYR A 84 12.66 -4.54 -12.16
CA TYR A 84 11.26 -4.85 -12.39
C TYR A 84 10.85 -4.69 -13.86
N LYS A 85 11.38 -3.67 -14.57
CA LYS A 85 11.16 -3.52 -16.01
C LYS A 85 11.72 -4.72 -16.79
N ALA A 86 12.97 -5.12 -16.51
CA ALA A 86 13.59 -6.27 -17.16
C ALA A 86 12.86 -7.59 -16.86
N GLN A 87 12.39 -7.77 -15.63
CA GLN A 87 11.61 -8.96 -15.23
C GLN A 87 10.26 -9.00 -15.96
N LEU A 88 9.56 -7.87 -16.03
CA LEU A 88 8.31 -7.74 -16.76
C LEU A 88 8.49 -8.05 -18.25
N ASP A 89 9.56 -7.53 -18.87
CA ASP A 89 9.89 -7.80 -20.27
C ASP A 89 10.17 -9.29 -20.49
N THR A 90 10.95 -9.91 -19.60
CA THR A 90 11.25 -11.35 -19.68
C THR A 90 9.98 -12.20 -19.60
N ILE A 91 9.09 -11.90 -18.64
CA ILE A 91 7.82 -12.60 -18.48
C ILE A 91 6.94 -12.41 -19.73
N ASN A 92 6.88 -11.21 -20.29
CA ASN A 92 6.13 -10.95 -21.50
C ASN A 92 6.66 -11.73 -22.71
N GLN A 93 7.97 -11.88 -22.85
CA GLN A 93 8.55 -12.72 -23.89
C GLN A 93 8.22 -14.20 -23.67
N GLN A 94 8.27 -14.68 -22.43
CA GLN A 94 7.85 -16.04 -22.11
C GLN A 94 6.37 -16.29 -22.44
N ILE A 95 5.49 -15.33 -22.14
CA ILE A 95 4.07 -15.40 -22.50
C ILE A 95 3.91 -15.51 -24.03
N LYS A 96 4.64 -14.69 -24.80
CA LYS A 96 4.60 -14.75 -26.27
C LYS A 96 5.05 -16.10 -26.81
N VAL A 97 6.16 -16.64 -26.30
CA VAL A 97 6.65 -17.97 -26.69
C VAL A 97 5.60 -19.04 -26.39
N LYS A 98 4.98 -19.00 -25.20
CA LYS A 98 3.93 -19.95 -24.84
C LYS A 98 2.67 -19.82 -25.68
N GLN A 99 2.29 -18.60 -26.06
CA GLN A 99 1.17 -18.40 -27.00
C GLN A 99 1.48 -19.04 -28.36
N LYS A 100 2.71 -18.89 -28.87
CA LYS A 100 3.15 -19.55 -30.11
C LYS A 100 3.18 -21.07 -30.00
N GLU A 101 3.62 -21.62 -28.87
CA GLU A 101 3.53 -23.06 -28.61
C GLU A 101 2.07 -23.55 -28.62
N ILE A 102 1.14 -22.79 -28.02
CA ILE A 102 -0.29 -23.13 -28.03
C ILE A 102 -0.86 -23.08 -29.47
N GLU A 103 -0.50 -22.07 -30.26
CA GLU A 103 -0.88 -21.98 -31.67
C GLU A 103 -0.37 -23.18 -32.47
N ALA A 104 0.90 -23.54 -32.31
CA ALA A 104 1.49 -24.70 -32.97
C ALA A 104 0.79 -26.00 -32.57
N LYS A 105 0.55 -26.22 -31.26
CA LYS A 105 -0.20 -27.38 -30.76
C LYS A 105 -1.63 -27.43 -31.28
N LYS A 106 -2.30 -26.28 -31.46
CA LYS A 106 -3.64 -26.23 -32.06
C LYS A 106 -3.63 -26.66 -33.53
N ILE A 107 -2.62 -26.24 -34.29
CA ILE A 107 -2.43 -26.66 -35.68
C ILE A 107 -2.18 -28.16 -35.74
N GLU A 108 -1.28 -28.68 -34.90
CA GLU A 108 -1.00 -30.11 -34.78
C GLU A 108 -2.27 -30.92 -34.45
N LEU A 109 -3.07 -30.46 -33.47
CA LEU A 109 -4.35 -31.08 -33.14
C LEU A 109 -5.34 -31.05 -34.31
N LYS A 110 -5.35 -29.99 -35.12
CA LYS A 110 -6.22 -29.90 -36.30
C LYS A 110 -5.82 -30.93 -37.35
N ILE A 111 -4.52 -31.02 -37.67
CA ILE A 111 -3.97 -32.01 -38.62
C ILE A 111 -4.26 -33.43 -38.12
N LEU A 112 -4.05 -33.69 -36.83
CA LEU A 112 -4.32 -34.99 -36.22
C LEU A 112 -5.80 -35.36 -36.32
N LYS A 113 -6.72 -34.41 -36.06
CA LYS A 113 -8.17 -34.64 -36.19
C LYS A 113 -8.59 -34.92 -37.63
N GLU A 114 -8.00 -34.24 -38.61
CA GLU A 114 -8.30 -34.44 -40.03
C GLU A 114 -7.77 -35.79 -40.55
N SER A 115 -6.58 -36.21 -40.11
CA SER A 115 -5.95 -37.47 -40.55
C SER A 115 -6.41 -38.72 -39.78
N LEU A 116 -6.95 -38.57 -38.56
CA LEU A 116 -7.47 -39.67 -37.75
C LEU A 116 -8.48 -40.57 -38.46
N PRO A 117 -9.57 -40.05 -39.08
CA PRO A 117 -10.57 -40.89 -39.73
C PRO A 117 -10.01 -41.67 -40.91
N GLU A 118 -9.06 -41.10 -41.65
CA GLU A 118 -8.38 -41.78 -42.75
C GLU A 118 -7.53 -42.94 -42.22
N ASN A 119 -6.74 -42.70 -41.17
CA ASN A 119 -5.93 -43.73 -40.53
C ASN A 119 -6.78 -44.86 -39.94
N VAL A 120 -7.91 -44.52 -39.29
CA VAL A 120 -8.86 -45.52 -38.77
C VAL A 120 -9.50 -46.32 -39.90
N LYS A 121 -9.85 -45.68 -41.03
CA LYS A 121 -10.40 -46.37 -42.20
C LYS A 121 -9.39 -47.35 -42.80
N LYS A 122 -8.15 -46.92 -43.02
CA LYS A 122 -7.05 -47.79 -43.51
C LYS A 122 -6.82 -48.98 -42.58
N ALA A 123 -6.76 -48.74 -41.26
CA ALA A 123 -6.59 -49.80 -40.27
C ALA A 123 -7.75 -50.82 -40.29
N LYS A 124 -9.01 -50.34 -40.38
CA LYS A 124 -10.19 -51.22 -40.50
C LYS A 124 -10.15 -52.07 -41.76
N SER A 125 -9.89 -51.46 -42.92
CA SER A 125 -9.81 -52.19 -44.19
C SER A 125 -8.70 -53.24 -44.20
N SER A 126 -7.54 -52.93 -43.60
CA SER A 126 -6.45 -53.92 -43.43
C SER A 126 -6.87 -55.08 -42.54
N LEU A 127 -7.59 -54.82 -41.45
CA LEU A 127 -8.06 -55.85 -40.53
C LEU A 127 -9.10 -56.76 -41.20
N GLU A 128 -9.97 -56.18 -42.03
CA GLU A 128 -10.93 -56.91 -42.84
C GLU A 128 -10.24 -57.80 -43.90
N ALA A 129 -9.23 -57.28 -44.61
CA ALA A 129 -8.42 -58.06 -45.54
C ALA A 129 -7.70 -59.24 -44.86
N ILE A 130 -7.12 -59.01 -43.66
CA ILE A 130 -6.48 -60.06 -42.86
C ILE A 130 -7.50 -61.12 -42.42
N LYS A 131 -8.71 -60.70 -42.00
CA LYS A 131 -9.80 -61.63 -41.65
C LYS A 131 -10.21 -62.49 -42.84
N LEU A 132 -10.38 -61.89 -44.01
CA LEU A 132 -10.73 -62.62 -45.24
C LEU A 132 -9.64 -63.63 -45.62
N PHE A 133 -8.38 -63.22 -45.51
CA PHE A 133 -7.23 -64.10 -45.72
C PHE A 133 -7.23 -65.28 -44.72
N PHE A 134 -7.41 -65.02 -43.43
CA PHE A 134 -7.49 -66.06 -42.41
C PHE A 134 -8.66 -67.02 -42.64
N GLN A 135 -9.82 -66.50 -43.06
CA GLN A 135 -10.99 -67.31 -43.39
C GLN A 135 -10.74 -68.20 -44.62
N SER A 136 -9.99 -67.71 -45.61
CA SER A 136 -9.59 -68.50 -46.78
C SER A 136 -8.63 -69.64 -46.40
N LEU A 137 -7.67 -69.39 -45.48
CA LEU A 137 -6.77 -70.40 -44.94
C LEU A 137 -7.53 -71.47 -44.14
N ARG A 138 -8.53 -71.07 -43.33
CA ARG A 138 -9.38 -72.02 -42.61
C ARG A 138 -10.23 -72.90 -43.54
N LYS A 139 -10.57 -72.41 -44.73
CA LYS A 139 -11.35 -73.16 -45.72
C LYS A 139 -10.51 -74.18 -46.50
N TYR A 140 -9.20 -73.97 -46.58
CA TYR A 140 -8.23 -74.87 -47.21
C TYR A 140 -7.43 -75.73 -46.22
N SER A 141 -7.48 -75.41 -44.94
CA SER A 141 -6.97 -76.23 -43.85
C SER A 141 -8.02 -77.25 -43.45
N ILE A 142 -7.87 -78.46 -44.01
CA ILE A 142 -8.26 -79.81 -43.54
C ILE A 142 -9.12 -80.57 -44.59
N PRO A 143 -8.89 -81.88 -44.80
CA PRO A 143 -8.30 -82.89 -43.88
C PRO A 143 -6.84 -82.74 -43.50
#